data_AF-A0A934HAT9-F1
#
_entry.id   AF-A0A934HAT9-F1
#
_cell.length_a   1.000
_cell.length_b   1.000
_cell.length_c   1.000
_cell.angle_alpha   90.00
_cell.angle_beta   90.00
_cell.angle_gamma   90.00
#
_symmetry.space_group_name_H-M   'P 1'
#
loop_
_entity.id
_entity.type
_entity.pdbx_description
1 polymer ?
#
loop_
_entity_poly.entity_id
_entity_poly.type
_entity_poly.pdbx_seq_one_letter_code
_entity_poly.pdbx_strand_id
1 'polypeptide(L)'
;MDDLIGKSLGQYRIVEQLGRGGMAVVYKAYQASLDRYVAIKVLPFFQTQDPTAMERFYREARAIARLEHPNILTVFDFGEAQGLAYIVMEYVEGGTLKQRLGQPLDLDTALRVVRQVGAALE
;
A
#
# COMPACT_ATOMS: atom_id res chain seq x y z
N MET A 1 10.40 14.13 3.23
CA MET A 1 9.15 13.34 3.26
C MET A 1 9.13 12.36 4.45
N ASP A 2 10.23 12.20 5.19
CA ASP A 2 10.27 11.56 6.53
C ASP A 2 9.41 12.29 7.58
N ASP A 3 8.89 13.47 7.23
CA ASP A 3 8.10 14.36 8.08
C ASP A 3 6.74 13.79 8.51
N LEU A 4 6.31 12.63 8.00
CA LEU A 4 5.08 11.98 8.45
C LEU A 4 5.29 10.99 9.59
N ILE A 5 6.52 10.48 9.77
CA ILE A 5 6.79 9.45 10.80
C ILE A 5 6.53 10.04 12.19
N GLY A 6 5.75 9.32 13.00
CA GLY A 6 5.32 9.77 14.32
C GLY A 6 4.11 10.71 14.32
N LYS A 7 3.69 11.23 13.16
CA LYS A 7 2.46 12.02 13.02
C LYS A 7 1.25 11.12 12.75
N SER A 8 0.06 11.71 12.86
CA SER A 8 -1.19 11.03 12.52
C SER A 8 -1.75 11.58 11.21
N LEU A 9 -2.24 10.68 10.35
CA LEU A 9 -3.03 10.99 9.17
C LEU A 9 -4.44 10.48 9.43
N GLY A 10 -5.36 11.39 9.75
CA GLY A 10 -6.66 10.99 10.33
C GLY A 10 -6.46 10.20 11.62
N GLN A 11 -7.05 9.00 11.68
CA GLN A 11 -6.95 8.09 12.84
C GLN A 11 -5.71 7.18 12.83
N TYR A 12 -4.84 7.31 11.82
CA TYR A 12 -3.72 6.41 11.60
C TYR A 12 -2.42 7.05 12.04
N ARG A 13 -1.77 6.48 13.05
CA ARG A 13 -0.45 6.94 13.51
C ARG A 13 0.64 6.32 12.65
N ILE A 14 1.41 7.12 11.92
CA ILE A 14 2.49 6.65 11.06
C ILE A 14 3.67 6.16 11.91
N VAL A 15 4.15 4.95 11.62
CA VAL A 15 5.18 4.24 12.39
C VAL A 15 6.51 4.24 11.66
N GLU A 16 6.52 3.83 10.39
CA GLU A 16 7.75 3.72 9.58
C GLU A 16 7.42 3.75 8.07
N GLN A 17 8.43 4.06 7.25
CA GLN A 17 8.31 3.97 5.80
C GLN A 17 8.56 2.53 5.33
N LEU A 18 7.63 1.94 4.59
CA LEU A 18 7.77 0.59 4.02
C LEU A 18 8.43 0.61 2.64
N GLY A 19 8.20 1.69 1.87
CA GLY A 19 8.80 1.81 0.55
C GLY A 19 8.39 3.10 -0.16
N ARG A 20 9.13 3.43 -1.22
CA ARG A 20 8.84 4.56 -2.11
C ARG A 20 8.76 4.06 -3.54
N GLY A 21 7.61 4.27 -4.18
CA GLY A 21 7.42 4.10 -5.61
C GLY A 21 7.61 5.42 -6.36
N GLY A 22 7.30 5.44 -7.66
CA GLY A 22 7.41 6.66 -8.48
C GLY A 22 6.45 7.77 -8.04
N MET A 23 5.17 7.43 -7.83
CA MET A 23 4.14 8.42 -7.49
C MET A 23 3.89 8.55 -5.98
N ALA A 24 4.11 7.50 -5.20
CA ALA A 24 3.66 7.47 -3.80
C ALA A 24 4.70 6.88 -2.85
N VAL A 25 4.55 7.22 -1.57
CA VAL A 25 5.28 6.60 -0.46
C VAL A 25 4.31 5.73 0.31
N VAL A 26 4.74 4.53 0.68
CA VAL A 26 3.96 3.60 1.51
C VAL A 26 4.55 3.59 2.91
N TYR A 27 3.68 3.79 3.90
CA TYR A 27 4.02 3.76 5.32
C TYR A 27 3.30 2.62 6.04
N LYS A 28 3.90 2.10 7.10
CA LYS A 28 3.17 1.35 8.13
C LYS A 28 2.55 2.35 9.08
N ALA A 29 1.29 2.13 9.43
CA ALA A 29 0.58 2.96 10.39
C ALA A 29 -0.22 2.09 11.35
N TYR A 30 -0.46 2.60 12.55
CA TYR A 30 -1.26 1.95 13.57
C TYR A 30 -2.64 2.59 13.65
N GLN A 31 -3.69 1.77 13.56
CA GLN A 31 -5.08 2.17 13.71
C GLN A 31 -5.57 1.78 15.12
N ALA A 32 -5.54 2.73 16.05
CA ALA A 32 -5.88 2.46 17.46
C ALA A 32 -7.33 1.99 17.66
N SER A 33 -8.27 2.44 16.81
CA SER A 33 -9.68 2.07 16.93
C SER A 33 -9.97 0.59 16.68
N LEU A 34 -9.07 -0.12 15.99
CA LEU A 34 -9.19 -1.54 15.68
C LEU A 34 -7.98 -2.37 16.17
N ASP A 35 -7.09 -1.75 16.94
CA ASP A 35 -5.86 -2.39 17.46
C ASP A 35 -5.08 -3.17 16.39
N ARG A 36 -4.79 -2.52 15.25
CA ARG A 36 -4.13 -3.18 14.11
C ARG A 36 -3.14 -2.27 13.38
N TYR A 37 -2.18 -2.89 12.70
CA TYR A 37 -1.35 -2.22 11.71
C TYR A 37 -2.00 -2.24 10.32
N VAL A 38 -1.80 -1.15 9.58
CA VAL A 38 -2.23 -0.97 8.20
C VAL A 38 -1.08 -0.41 7.37
N ALA A 39 -1.13 -0.63 6.06
CA ALA A 39 -0.26 0.07 5.12
C ALA A 39 -1.00 1.29 4.56
N ILE A 40 -0.32 2.42 4.46
CA ILE A 40 -0.89 3.67 3.94
C ILE A 40 -0.04 4.16 2.78
N LYS A 41 -0.61 4.14 1.58
CA LYS A 41 -0.02 4.73 0.38
C LYS A 41 -0.41 6.20 0.35
N VAL A 42 0.57 7.11 0.39
CA VAL A 42 0.37 8.56 0.45
C VAL A 42 0.89 9.20 -0.83
N LEU A 43 0.06 10.04 -1.46
CA LEU A 43 0.44 10.88 -2.58
C LEU A 43 1.05 12.20 -2.05
N PRO A 44 2.31 12.54 -2.38
CA PRO A 44 2.94 13.77 -1.91
C PRO A 44 2.20 15.03 -2.38
N PHE A 45 2.28 16.11 -1.58
CA PHE A 45 1.60 17.39 -1.86
C PHE A 45 1.89 17.99 -3.26
N PHE A 46 3.11 17.86 -3.78
CA PHE A 46 3.42 18.38 -5.12
C PHE A 46 2.71 17.59 -6.23
N GLN A 47 2.36 16.32 -5.97
CA GLN A 47 1.59 15.49 -6.90
C GLN A 47 0.08 15.65 -6.69
N THR A 48 -0.38 16.06 -5.51
CA THR A 48 -1.81 16.35 -5.31
C THR A 48 -2.27 17.57 -6.12
N GLN A 49 -1.34 18.45 -6.53
CA GLN A 49 -1.62 19.56 -7.45
C GLN A 49 -1.67 19.16 -8.93
N ASP A 50 -1.24 17.95 -9.31
CA ASP A 50 -1.41 17.41 -10.67
C ASP A 50 -2.74 16.64 -10.72
N PRO A 51 -3.76 17.16 -11.43
CA PRO A 51 -5.05 16.48 -11.54
C PRO A 51 -4.93 15.07 -12.13
N THR A 52 -3.96 14.85 -13.01
CA THR A 52 -3.70 13.56 -13.65
C THR A 52 -3.17 12.53 -12.65
N ALA A 53 -2.30 12.96 -11.73
CA ALA A 53 -1.78 12.10 -10.67
C ALA A 53 -2.88 11.75 -9.66
N MET A 54 -3.71 12.73 -9.27
CA MET A 54 -4.87 12.50 -8.40
C MET A 54 -5.88 11.54 -9.03
N GLU A 55 -6.22 11.73 -10.31
CA GLU A 55 -7.15 10.85 -11.02
C GLU A 55 -6.62 9.41 -11.09
N ARG A 56 -5.34 9.22 -11.42
CA ARG A 56 -4.70 7.89 -11.41
C ARG A 56 -4.74 7.26 -10.03
N PHE A 57 -4.43 8.03 -8.99
CA PHE A 57 -4.43 7.57 -7.60
C PHE A 57 -5.81 7.06 -7.16
N TYR A 58 -6.87 7.84 -7.41
CA TYR A 58 -8.23 7.43 -7.08
C TYR A 58 -8.74 6.28 -7.95
N ARG A 59 -8.34 6.22 -9.22
CA ARG A 59 -8.69 5.11 -10.11
C ARG A 59 -8.09 3.80 -9.62
N GLU A 60 -6.84 3.80 -9.17
CA GLU A 60 -6.19 2.63 -8.56
C GLU A 60 -6.95 2.17 -7.31
N ALA A 61 -7.28 3.09 -6.40
CA ALA A 61 -8.03 2.78 -5.18
C ALA A 61 -9.37 2.11 -5.49
N ARG A 62 -10.15 2.70 -6.42
CA ARG A 62 -11.47 2.19 -6.81
C ARG A 62 -11.42 0.86 -7.54
N ALA A 63 -10.36 0.62 -8.32
CA ALA A 63 -10.18 -0.64 -9.01
C ALA A 63 -9.92 -1.78 -8.00
N ILE A 64 -9.00 -1.56 -7.05
CA ILE A 64 -8.65 -2.58 -6.04
C ILE A 64 -9.80 -2.79 -5.05
N ALA A 65 -10.52 -1.74 -4.65
CA ALA A 65 -11.64 -1.84 -3.72
C ALA A 65 -12.83 -2.69 -4.23
N ARG A 66 -12.86 -3.04 -5.52
CA ARG A 66 -13.87 -3.94 -6.11
C ARG A 66 -13.42 -5.39 -6.17
N LEU A 67 -12.19 -5.68 -5.79
CA LEU A 67 -11.61 -7.02 -5.86
C LEU A 67 -11.68 -7.68 -4.48
N GLU A 68 -12.21 -8.89 -4.44
CA GLU A 68 -12.19 -9.76 -3.27
C GLU A 68 -11.48 -11.06 -3.66
N HIS A 69 -10.22 -11.20 -3.25
CA HIS A 69 -9.43 -12.38 -3.59
C HIS A 69 -8.32 -12.60 -2.56
N PRO A 70 -8.04 -13.85 -2.12
CA PRO A 70 -7.04 -14.13 -1.08
C PRO A 70 -5.60 -13.70 -1.43
N ASN A 71 -5.29 -13.53 -2.71
CA ASN A 71 -3.96 -13.09 -3.18
C ASN A 71 -3.94 -11.62 -3.63
N ILE A 72 -5.00 -10.85 -3.35
CA ILE A 72 -5.06 -9.40 -3.63
C ILE A 72 -5.24 -8.69 -2.28
N LEU A 73 -4.37 -7.73 -2.01
CA LEU A 73 -4.45 -6.94 -0.80
C LEU A 73 -5.79 -6.20 -0.71
N THR A 74 -6.38 -6.18 0.48
CA THR A 74 -7.65 -5.49 0.70
C THR A 74 -7.41 -3.98 0.89
N VAL A 75 -8.17 -3.14 0.19
CA VAL A 75 -8.25 -1.70 0.47
C VAL A 75 -9.36 -1.49 1.50
N PHE A 76 -9.02 -0.88 2.63
CA PHE A 76 -9.97 -0.61 3.71
C PHE A 76 -10.65 0.75 3.54
N ASP A 77 -9.90 1.75 3.08
CA ASP A 77 -10.37 3.14 3.04
C ASP A 77 -9.48 3.98 2.11
N PHE A 78 -9.96 5.16 1.72
CA PHE A 78 -9.15 6.21 1.10
C PHE A 78 -9.70 7.58 1.51
N GLY A 79 -8.82 8.58 1.55
CA GLY A 79 -9.24 9.91 1.93
C GLY A 79 -8.18 10.98 1.73
N GLU A 80 -8.48 12.16 2.24
CA GLU A 80 -7.59 13.31 2.23
C GLU A 80 -7.44 13.85 3.65
N ALA A 81 -6.21 14.14 4.06
CA ALA A 81 -5.93 14.79 5.34
C ALA A 81 -4.67 15.63 5.21
N GLN A 82 -4.68 16.84 5.78
CA GLN A 82 -3.54 17.76 5.76
C GLN A 82 -3.05 18.07 4.33
N GLY A 83 -3.96 18.10 3.34
CA GLY A 83 -3.63 18.32 1.93
C GLY A 83 -2.95 17.14 1.22
N LEU A 84 -2.95 15.95 1.84
CA LEU A 84 -2.39 14.72 1.30
C LEU A 84 -3.51 13.72 1.02
N ALA A 85 -3.52 13.16 -0.18
CA ALA A 85 -4.37 12.03 -0.54
C ALA A 85 -3.72 10.72 -0.07
N TYR A 86 -4.50 9.80 0.48
CA TYR A 86 -4.02 8.53 0.97
C TYR A 86 -4.99 7.36 0.73
N ILE A 87 -4.45 6.16 0.63
CA ILE A 87 -5.17 4.88 0.56
C ILE A 87 -4.71 4.02 1.72
N VAL A 88 -5.67 3.50 2.48
CA VAL A 88 -5.47 2.59 3.60
C VAL A 88 -5.71 1.17 3.12
N MET A 89 -4.74 0.30 3.32
CA MET A 89 -4.79 -1.08 2.86
C MET A 89 -4.22 -2.04 3.90
N GLU A 90 -4.46 -3.32 3.67
CA GLU A 90 -3.91 -4.41 4.46
C GLU A 90 -2.38 -4.30 4.60
N TYR A 91 -1.90 -4.48 5.83
CA TYR A 91 -0.47 -4.62 6.09
C TYR A 91 -0.10 -6.10 6.09
N VAL A 92 0.72 -6.51 5.13
CA VAL A 92 1.23 -7.88 5.02
C VAL A 92 2.64 -7.95 5.58
N GLU A 93 2.84 -8.83 6.56
CA GLU A 93 4.16 -9.10 7.13
C GLU A 93 5.01 -9.97 6.20
N GLY A 94 6.35 -9.89 6.34
CA GLY A 94 7.28 -10.74 5.59
C GLY A 94 7.85 -10.14 4.30
N GLY A 95 7.55 -8.88 4.01
CA GLY A 95 8.22 -8.10 2.96
C GLY A 95 7.87 -8.49 1.53
N THR A 96 8.56 -7.86 0.58
CA THR A 96 8.31 -8.02 -0.87
C THR A 96 9.09 -9.19 -1.47
N LEU A 97 8.59 -9.75 -2.57
CA LEU A 97 9.34 -10.73 -3.36
C LEU A 97 10.70 -10.17 -3.80
N LYS A 98 10.77 -8.88 -4.19
CA LYS A 98 12.01 -8.20 -4.57
C LYS A 98 13.10 -8.29 -3.49
N GLN A 99 12.74 -8.18 -2.21
CA GLN A 99 13.71 -8.32 -1.11
C GLN A 99 14.23 -9.76 -0.95
N ARG A 100 13.46 -10.75 -1.41
CA ARG A 100 13.83 -12.17 -1.39
C ARG A 100 14.62 -12.61 -2.63
N LEU A 101 14.47 -11.89 -3.73
CA LEU A 101 15.20 -12.10 -4.98
C LEU A 101 16.64 -11.57 -4.86
N GLY A 102 17.48 -12.34 -4.16
CA GLY A 102 18.94 -12.19 -4.14
C GLY A 102 19.68 -13.50 -4.45
N GLN A 103 18.94 -14.61 -4.46
CA GLN A 103 19.36 -15.95 -4.86
C GLN A 103 18.20 -16.58 -5.66
N PRO A 104 18.48 -17.55 -6.54
CA PRO A 104 17.43 -18.32 -7.19
C PRO A 104 16.47 -18.93 -6.17
N LEU A 105 15.16 -18.84 -6.44
CA LEU A 105 14.15 -19.55 -5.66
C LEU A 105 14.18 -21.02 -6.03
N ASP A 106 13.90 -21.89 -5.07
CA ASP A 106 13.61 -23.29 -5.39
C ASP A 106 12.35 -23.39 -6.25
N LEU A 107 12.26 -24.47 -7.03
CA LEU A 107 11.18 -24.67 -8.00
C LEU A 107 9.80 -24.66 -7.34
N ASP A 108 9.66 -25.25 -6.15
CA ASP A 108 8.37 -25.35 -5.46
C ASP A 108 7.88 -23.97 -4.98
N THR A 109 8.79 -23.15 -4.46
CA THR A 109 8.49 -21.76 -4.10
C THR A 109 8.12 -20.94 -5.33
N ALA A 110 8.88 -21.07 -6.43
CA ALA A 110 8.59 -20.36 -7.66
C ALA A 110 7.20 -20.72 -8.23
N LEU A 111 6.88 -22.02 -8.30
CA LEU A 111 5.58 -22.51 -8.78
C LEU A 111 4.43 -22.02 -7.89
N ARG A 112 4.62 -21.99 -6.56
CA ARG A 112 3.61 -21.49 -5.62
C ARG A 112 3.30 -20.02 -5.85
N VAL A 113 4.35 -19.18 -5.95
CA VAL A 113 4.20 -17.75 -6.20
C VAL A 113 3.52 -17.50 -7.54
N VAL A 114 3.95 -18.17 -8.61
CA VAL A 114 3.35 -18.00 -9.94
C VAL A 114 1.87 -18.40 -9.95
N ARG A 115 1.50 -19.51 -9.30
CA ARG A 115 0.08 -19.92 -9.19
C ARG A 115 -0.76 -18.89 -8.42
N GLN A 116 -0.25 -18.39 -7.31
CA GLN A 116 -0.96 -17.39 -6.50
C GLN A 116 -1.16 -16.08 -7.25
N VAL A 117 -0.11 -15.62 -7.96
CA VAL A 117 -0.18 -14.41 -8.80
C VAL A 117 -1.11 -14.64 -9.99
N GLY A 118 -1.03 -15.78 -10.66
CA GLY A 118 -1.91 -16.11 -11.78
C GLY A 118 -3.38 -16.09 -11.39
N ALA A 119 -3.75 -16.75 -10.28
CA ALA A 119 -5.11 -16.74 -9.75
C ALA A 119 -5.59 -15.33 -9.36
N ALA A 120 -4.68 -14.42 -8.98
CA ALA A 120 -5.03 -13.05 -8.64
C ALA A 120 -5.24 -12.13 -9.85
N LEU A 121 -4.76 -12.51 -11.04
CA LEU A 121 -4.79 -11.69 -12.24
C LEU A 121 -5.83 -12.13 -13.27
N GLU A 122 -6.46 -13.30 -13.06
CA GLU A 122 -7.60 -13.81 -13.84
C GLU A 122 -8.91 -13.09 -13.45
#